data_AF-A0A536JU58-F1
#
_entry.id   AF-A0A536JU58-F1
#
_cell.length_a   1.000
_cell.length_b   1.000
_cell.length_c   1.000
_cell.angle_alpha   90.00
_cell.angle_beta   90.00
_cell.angle_gamma   90.00
#
_symmetry.space_group_name_H-M   'P 1'
#
loop_
_entity.id
_entity.type
_entity.pdbx_description
1 polymer ?
#
loop_
_entity_poly.entity_id
_entity_poly.type
_entity_poly.pdbx_seq_one_letter_code
_entity_poly.pdbx_strand_id
1 'polypeptide(L)'
;MIAAEEMGDWFTEKYGMLSPAVRFVMKAGRIVSVETADTHLDADIRAYLAQDPNSSRVGEFAIGTNVGLSEIVGNFLQDEKFPGVHIAFGDPYGFETGADWDCPWHVDVLASHATISVDGRNIMEYGRFLV
;
A
#
# COMPACT_ATOMS: atom_id res chain seq x y z
N MET A 1 2.28 10.10 -2.70
CA MET A 1 1.53 9.25 -3.66
C MET A 1 2.26 7.92 -3.70
N ILE A 2 1.53 6.82 -3.85
CA ILE A 2 2.08 5.51 -4.17
C ILE A 2 1.39 5.00 -5.45
N ALA A 3 2.15 4.35 -6.33
CA ALA A 3 1.61 3.63 -7.48
C ALA A 3 1.75 2.14 -7.18
N ALA A 4 0.65 1.48 -6.88
CA ALA A 4 0.64 0.12 -6.37
C ALA A 4 0.13 -0.87 -7.43
N GLU A 5 0.82 -1.98 -7.54
CA GLU A 5 0.49 -3.08 -8.46
C GLU A 5 -0.20 -4.25 -7.74
N GLU A 6 -0.32 -4.18 -6.42
CA GLU A 6 -1.08 -5.13 -5.62
C GLU A 6 -1.85 -4.37 -4.52
N MET A 7 -3.01 -4.90 -4.14
CA MET A 7 -3.84 -4.38 -3.05
C MET A 7 -4.46 -5.59 -2.35
N GLY A 8 -4.45 -5.61 -1.02
CA GLY A 8 -4.68 -6.77 -0.13
C GLY A 8 -5.61 -7.88 -0.61
N ASP A 9 -5.44 -9.09 -0.05
CA ASP A 9 -5.96 -10.39 -0.55
C ASP A 9 -7.32 -10.38 -1.26
N TRP A 10 -8.35 -9.70 -0.74
CA TRP A 10 -9.67 -9.62 -1.39
C TRP A 10 -9.61 -8.95 -2.78
N PHE A 11 -8.85 -7.87 -2.92
CA PHE A 11 -8.66 -7.19 -4.20
C PHE A 11 -7.75 -8.02 -5.12
N THR A 12 -6.66 -8.61 -4.62
CA THR A 12 -5.81 -9.52 -5.41
C THR A 12 -6.59 -10.73 -5.91
N GLU A 13 -7.48 -11.34 -5.10
CA GLU A 13 -8.32 -12.47 -5.53
C GLU A 13 -9.28 -12.07 -6.67
N LYS A 14 -9.86 -10.87 -6.59
CA LYS A 14 -10.87 -10.40 -7.55
C LYS A 14 -10.28 -9.80 -8.83
N TYR A 15 -9.20 -9.04 -8.72
CA TYR A 15 -8.62 -8.23 -9.79
C TYR A 15 -7.25 -8.73 -10.26
N GLY A 16 -6.61 -9.63 -9.51
CA GLY A 16 -5.22 -10.01 -9.73
C GLY A 16 -4.26 -8.84 -9.49
N MET A 17 -3.08 -8.93 -10.10
CA MET A 17 -2.13 -7.84 -10.12
C MET A 17 -2.69 -6.65 -10.92
N LEU A 18 -2.57 -5.45 -10.34
CA LEU A 18 -3.08 -4.21 -10.90
C LEU A 18 -2.15 -3.71 -12.01
N SER A 19 -2.56 -3.90 -13.26
CA SER A 19 -1.82 -3.47 -14.46
C SER A 19 -2.74 -2.68 -15.41
N PRO A 20 -2.52 -1.36 -15.58
CA PRO A 20 -1.50 -0.54 -14.96
C PRO A 20 -1.70 -0.36 -13.44
N ALA A 21 -0.61 -0.05 -12.73
CA ALA A 21 -0.63 0.23 -11.29
C ALA A 21 -1.61 1.36 -10.93
N VAL A 22 -2.32 1.20 -9.82
CA VAL A 22 -3.27 2.19 -9.31
C VAL A 22 -2.53 3.25 -8.50
N ARG A 23 -2.83 4.53 -8.76
CA ARG A 23 -2.18 5.64 -8.04
C ARG A 23 -3.05 6.13 -6.90
N PHE A 24 -2.54 6.01 -5.69
CA PHE A 24 -3.15 6.54 -4.48
C PHE A 24 -2.46 7.86 -4.12
N VAL A 25 -3.19 8.97 -4.24
CA VAL A 25 -2.72 10.30 -3.88
C VAL A 25 -3.12 10.58 -2.44
N MET A 26 -2.15 10.96 -1.62
CA MET A 26 -2.34 11.20 -0.19
C MET A 26 -1.96 12.62 0.17
N LYS A 27 -2.72 13.23 1.10
CA LYS A 27 -2.45 14.53 1.70
C LYS A 27 -2.82 14.49 3.18
N ALA A 28 -1.96 15.04 4.04
CA ALA A 28 -2.17 15.05 5.49
C ALA A 28 -2.52 13.66 6.07
N GLY A 29 -1.80 12.63 5.60
CA GLY A 29 -1.96 11.24 6.07
C GLY A 29 -3.24 10.55 5.59
N ARG A 30 -3.97 11.09 4.60
CA ARG A 30 -5.20 10.49 4.07
C ARG A 30 -5.20 10.40 2.56
N ILE A 31 -5.82 9.36 2.00
CA ILE A 31 -6.13 9.27 0.57
C ILE A 31 -7.09 10.42 0.21
N VAL A 32 -6.74 11.17 -0.82
CA VAL A 32 -7.56 12.25 -1.39
C VAL A 32 -7.96 11.99 -2.85
N SER A 33 -7.26 11.08 -3.54
CA SER A 33 -7.60 10.63 -4.88
C SER A 33 -7.09 9.21 -5.12
N VAL A 34 -7.86 8.46 -5.91
CA VAL A 34 -7.49 7.16 -6.47
C VAL A 34 -7.58 7.32 -7.98
N GLU A 35 -6.50 7.03 -8.69
CA GLU A 35 -6.41 7.19 -10.14
C GLU A 35 -6.24 5.81 -10.78
N THR A 36 -7.28 5.34 -11.46
CA THR A 36 -7.31 4.11 -12.23
C THR A 36 -8.28 4.25 -13.41
N ALA A 37 -8.03 3.50 -14.49
CA ALA A 37 -8.94 3.43 -15.63
C ALA A 37 -10.05 2.37 -15.43
N ASP A 38 -9.87 1.44 -14.49
CA ASP A 38 -10.87 0.42 -14.18
C ASP A 38 -11.93 1.00 -13.24
N THR A 39 -13.12 1.24 -13.80
CA THR A 39 -14.26 1.82 -13.06
C THR A 39 -14.85 0.88 -12.01
N HIS A 40 -14.72 -0.44 -12.16
CA HIS A 40 -15.19 -1.39 -11.15
C HIS A 40 -14.23 -1.43 -9.96
N LEU A 41 -12.92 -1.44 -10.23
CA LEU A 41 -11.91 -1.34 -9.19
C LEU A 41 -12.02 -0.01 -8.43
N ASP A 42 -12.18 1.11 -9.13
CA ASP A 42 -12.40 2.42 -8.49
C ASP A 42 -13.64 2.40 -7.58
N ALA A 43 -14.75 1.81 -8.03
CA ALA A 43 -15.97 1.71 -7.23
C ALA A 43 -15.76 0.88 -5.94
N ASP A 44 -15.07 -0.25 -6.03
CA ASP A 44 -14.81 -1.11 -4.87
C ASP A 44 -13.80 -0.48 -3.90
N ILE A 45 -12.76 0.19 -4.40
CA ILE A 45 -11.85 0.97 -3.55
C ILE A 45 -12.63 2.07 -2.82
N ARG A 46 -13.50 2.81 -3.53
CA ARG A 46 -14.34 3.84 -2.90
C ARG A 46 -15.30 3.26 -1.86
N ALA A 47 -15.89 2.10 -2.13
CA ALA A 47 -16.73 1.40 -1.17
C ALA A 47 -15.93 1.04 0.08
N TYR A 48 -14.71 0.51 -0.08
CA TYR A 48 -13.81 0.23 1.04
C TYR A 48 -13.51 1.49 1.86
N LEU A 49 -13.13 2.59 1.20
CA LEU A 49 -12.79 3.86 1.84
C LEU A 49 -13.97 4.54 2.57
N ALA A 50 -15.21 4.16 2.24
CA ALA A 50 -16.41 4.69 2.85
C ALA A 50 -16.86 3.90 4.09
N GLN A 51 -16.22 2.77 4.41
CA GLN A 51 -16.64 1.91 5.53
C GLN A 51 -16.41 2.55 6.90
N ASP A 52 -15.36 3.35 7.04
CA ASP A 52 -15.00 4.04 8.27
C ASP A 52 -14.36 5.41 7.98
N PRO A 53 -14.59 6.45 8.81
CA PRO A 53 -13.91 7.75 8.67
C PRO A 53 -12.37 7.64 8.59
N ASN A 54 -11.78 6.60 9.15
CA ASN A 54 -10.35 6.32 9.14
C ASN A 54 -9.90 5.31 8.07
N SER A 55 -10.81 4.72 7.27
CA SER A 55 -10.43 3.81 6.17
C SER A 55 -9.50 4.44 5.13
N SER A 56 -9.52 5.77 5.00
CA SER A 56 -8.63 6.52 4.10
C SER A 56 -7.31 6.96 4.74
N ARG A 57 -7.15 6.78 6.05
CA ARG A 57 -5.98 7.24 6.80
C ARG A 57 -4.86 6.22 6.67
N VAL A 58 -3.63 6.70 6.47
CA VAL A 58 -2.43 5.86 6.48
C VAL A 58 -2.23 5.33 7.89
N GLY A 59 -2.29 4.01 8.04
CA GLY A 59 -2.05 3.28 9.29
C GLY A 59 -0.62 2.75 9.39
N GLU A 60 -0.05 2.33 8.26
CA GLU A 60 1.29 1.75 8.19
C GLU A 60 2.10 2.32 7.03
N PHE A 61 3.40 2.45 7.24
CA PHE A 61 4.40 2.59 6.19
C PHE A 61 5.51 1.58 6.45
N ALA A 62 5.79 0.74 5.46
CA ALA A 62 6.78 -0.31 5.62
C ALA A 62 7.58 -0.53 4.33
N ILE A 63 8.77 -1.11 4.52
CA ILE A 63 9.73 -1.41 3.47
C ILE A 63 9.99 -2.91 3.56
N GLY A 64 9.64 -3.66 2.51
CA GLY A 64 9.99 -5.07 2.45
C GLY A 64 11.51 -5.23 2.35
N THR A 65 12.09 -6.04 3.23
CA THR A 65 13.56 -6.19 3.33
C THR A 65 14.06 -7.57 2.91
N ASN A 66 13.18 -8.46 2.45
CA ASN A 66 13.57 -9.82 2.10
C ASN A 66 14.12 -9.90 0.67
N VAL A 67 15.40 -9.57 0.53
CA VAL A 67 16.14 -9.64 -0.75
C VAL A 67 16.30 -11.05 -1.31
N GLY A 68 15.88 -12.09 -0.57
CA GLY A 68 15.83 -13.47 -1.06
C GLY A 68 14.63 -13.76 -1.96
N LEU A 69 13.63 -12.87 -2.00
CA LEU A 69 12.48 -13.00 -2.89
C LEU A 69 12.83 -12.51 -4.30
N SER A 70 12.48 -13.31 -5.31
CA SER A 70 12.80 -13.02 -6.71
C SER A 70 11.61 -12.53 -7.53
N GLU A 71 10.39 -12.76 -7.07
CA GLU A 71 9.16 -12.35 -7.75
C GLU A 71 8.02 -12.10 -6.76
N ILE A 72 7.03 -11.32 -7.19
CA ILE A 72 5.72 -11.14 -6.55
C ILE A 72 4.79 -12.25 -7.06
N VAL A 73 4.10 -12.94 -6.15
CA VAL A 73 3.32 -14.15 -6.48
C VAL A 73 1.80 -13.97 -6.38
N GLY A 74 1.32 -12.81 -5.97
CA GLY A 74 -0.10 -12.53 -5.70
C GLY A 74 -0.59 -13.12 -4.39
N ASN A 75 0.30 -13.30 -3.42
CA ASN A 75 -0.04 -13.61 -2.04
C ASN A 75 0.46 -12.47 -1.18
N PHE A 76 -0.45 -11.58 -0.77
CA PHE A 76 -0.06 -10.30 -0.19
C PHE A 76 0.79 -10.48 1.06
N LEU A 77 0.43 -11.44 1.92
CA LEU A 77 1.21 -11.77 3.11
C LEU A 77 2.65 -12.14 2.76
N GLN A 78 2.94 -12.83 1.66
CA GLN A 78 4.32 -13.09 1.25
C GLN A 78 4.95 -11.86 0.58
N ASP A 79 4.18 -11.21 -0.27
CA ASP A 79 4.64 -10.17 -1.20
C ASP A 79 4.98 -8.86 -0.51
N GLU A 80 4.36 -8.53 0.63
CA GLU A 80 4.74 -7.39 1.48
C GLU A 80 6.19 -7.46 2.00
N LYS A 81 6.81 -8.66 2.02
CA LYS A 81 8.23 -8.82 2.39
C LYS A 81 9.18 -8.46 1.25
N PHE A 82 8.68 -8.35 0.01
CA PHE A 82 9.49 -8.12 -1.19
C PHE A 82 10.12 -6.72 -1.18
N PRO A 83 11.39 -6.56 -1.65
CA PRO A 83 12.02 -5.25 -1.76
C PRO A 83 11.15 -4.22 -2.50
N GLY A 84 10.68 -3.23 -1.76
CA GLY A 84 9.69 -2.26 -2.22
C GLY A 84 9.09 -1.49 -1.06
N VAL A 85 7.93 -0.88 -1.28
CA VAL A 85 7.14 -0.21 -0.24
C VAL A 85 5.75 -0.81 -0.22
N HIS A 86 5.24 -1.09 0.98
CA HIS A 86 3.80 -1.21 1.19
C HIS A 86 3.30 -0.15 2.17
N ILE A 87 2.06 0.24 1.97
CA ILE A 87 1.33 1.19 2.81
C ILE A 87 0.00 0.55 3.15
N ALA A 88 -0.34 0.54 4.44
CA ALA A 88 -1.68 0.17 4.88
C ALA A 88 -2.56 1.40 5.09
N PHE A 89 -3.82 1.29 4.69
CA PHE A 89 -4.87 2.23 5.02
C PHE A 89 -5.85 1.62 6.03
N GLY A 90 -6.31 2.43 6.97
CA GLY A 90 -7.17 1.99 8.06
C GLY A 90 -6.39 1.70 9.34
N ASP A 91 -6.57 0.53 9.95
CA ASP A 91 -6.12 0.19 11.30
C ASP A 91 -4.62 0.48 11.46
N PRO A 92 -4.24 1.37 12.39
CA PRO A 92 -2.84 1.72 12.60
C PRO A 92 -2.11 0.75 13.53
N TYR A 93 -2.67 -0.41 13.88
CA TYR A 93 -2.12 -1.27 14.92
C TYR A 93 -1.90 -0.48 16.22
N GLY A 94 -2.98 0.10 16.75
CA GLY A 94 -2.91 1.08 17.84
C GLY A 94 -2.17 0.62 19.09
N PHE A 95 -2.12 -0.69 19.36
CA PHE A 95 -1.34 -1.26 20.46
C PHE A 95 0.17 -1.16 20.21
N GLU A 96 0.62 -1.46 19.00
CA GLU A 96 2.02 -1.42 18.58
C GLU A 96 2.51 0.01 18.32
N THR A 97 1.68 0.85 17.70
CA THR A 97 2.06 2.19 17.25
C THR A 97 1.76 3.30 18.26
N GLY A 98 0.88 3.06 19.23
CA GLY A 98 0.42 4.07 20.19
C GLY A 98 -0.50 5.13 19.58
N ALA A 99 -1.09 4.84 18.40
CA ALA A 99 -2.07 5.71 17.77
C ALA A 99 -3.31 5.93 18.66
N ASP A 100 -3.82 7.17 18.67
CA ASP A 100 -5.00 7.58 19.45
C ASP A 100 -6.33 7.42 18.68
N TRP A 101 -6.31 6.64 17.60
CA TRP A 101 -7.42 6.41 16.70
C TRP A 101 -7.41 4.96 16.23
N ASP A 102 -8.57 4.47 15.82
CA ASP A 102 -8.78 3.11 15.35
C ASP A 102 -9.52 3.10 14.00
N CYS A 103 -9.48 1.94 13.36
CA CYS A 103 -10.29 1.61 12.20
C CYS A 103 -10.49 0.08 12.20
N PRO A 104 -11.70 -0.45 11.97
CA PRO A 104 -11.93 -1.90 11.94
C PRO A 104 -11.29 -2.62 10.74
N TRP A 105 -10.78 -1.87 9.78
CA TRP A 105 -10.29 -2.36 8.49
C TRP A 105 -8.84 -2.02 8.30
N HIS A 106 -8.07 -2.92 7.71
CA HIS A 106 -6.68 -2.74 7.33
C HIS A 106 -6.53 -3.25 5.89
N VAL A 107 -6.07 -2.42 4.97
CA VAL A 107 -5.77 -2.85 3.60
C VAL A 107 -4.44 -2.30 3.14
N ASP A 108 -3.60 -3.20 2.70
CA ASP A 108 -2.28 -2.89 2.18
C ASP A 108 -2.31 -2.66 0.67
N VAL A 109 -1.39 -1.82 0.21
CA VAL A 109 -1.05 -1.65 -1.20
C VAL A 109 0.46 -1.76 -1.38
N LEU A 110 0.92 -2.48 -2.41
CA LEU A 110 2.34 -2.77 -2.64
C LEU A 110 2.87 -2.11 -3.91
N ALA A 111 4.04 -1.49 -3.81
CA ALA A 111 4.82 -0.95 -4.90
C ALA A 111 6.25 -1.53 -4.88
N SER A 112 6.49 -2.60 -5.63
CA SER A 112 7.80 -3.28 -5.69
C SER A 112 8.87 -2.44 -6.39
N HIS A 113 8.49 -1.51 -7.26
CA HIS A 113 9.43 -0.65 -8.01
C HIS A 113 9.63 0.73 -7.36
N ALA A 114 9.39 0.85 -6.05
CA ALA A 114 9.48 2.13 -5.34
C ALA A 114 10.92 2.69 -5.29
N THR A 115 11.02 4.02 -5.30
CA THR A 115 12.23 4.77 -4.93
C THR A 115 11.95 5.48 -3.62
N ILE A 116 12.85 5.32 -2.64
CA ILE A 116 12.69 5.85 -1.30
C ILE A 116 13.84 6.80 -0.98
N SER A 117 13.47 8.03 -0.60
CA SER A 117 14.38 9.05 -0.08
C SER A 117 13.91 9.49 1.31
N VAL A 118 14.81 9.50 2.28
CA VAL A 118 14.57 9.96 3.65
C VAL A 118 15.56 11.06 3.96
N ASP A 119 15.07 12.24 4.38
CA ASP A 119 15.89 13.42 4.71
C ASP A 119 16.93 13.78 3.63
N GLY A 120 16.55 13.65 2.36
CA GLY A 120 17.41 13.94 1.21
C GLY A 120 18.41 12.83 0.85
N ARG A 121 18.39 11.68 1.56
CA ARG A 121 19.22 10.50 1.24
C ARG A 121 18.38 9.43 0.57
N ASN A 122 18.77 9.00 -0.61
CA ASN A 122 18.18 7.82 -1.27
C ASN A 122 18.63 6.55 -0.55
N ILE A 123 17.68 5.70 -0.19
CA ILE A 123 17.94 4.39 0.44
C ILE A 123 17.47 3.21 -0.44
N MET A 124 16.58 3.47 -1.39
CA MET A 124 16.10 2.50 -2.37
C MET A 124 15.85 3.19 -3.70
N GLU A 125 16.19 2.54 -4.81
CA GLU A 125 15.90 2.98 -6.17
C GLU A 125 15.35 1.81 -7.00
N TYR A 126 14.16 1.99 -7.59
CA TYR A 126 13.46 0.96 -8.36
C TYR A 126 13.41 -0.41 -7.64
N GLY A 127 13.01 -0.43 -6.37
CA GLY A 127 12.92 -1.66 -5.56
C GLY A 127 14.26 -2.21 -5.07
N ARG A 128 15.38 -1.54 -5.34
CA ARG A 128 16.73 -2.02 -4.95
C ARG A 128 17.31 -1.15 -3.85
N PHE A 129 17.72 -1.77 -2.75
CA PHE A 129 18.45 -1.08 -1.68
C PHE A 129 19.78 -0.50 -2.17
N LEU A 130 20.09 0.72 -1.73
CA LEU A 130 21.32 1.45 -2.08
C LEU A 130 22.36 1.46 -0.95
N VAL A 131 22.05 0.84 0.19
CA VAL A 131 22.84 0.83 1.42
C VAL A 131 23.21 -0.59 1.84
#